data_AF-A0A1B9RYU1-F1
#
_entry.id   AF-A0A1B9RYU1-F1
#
_cell.length_a   1.000
_cell.length_b   1.000
_cell.length_c   1.000
_cell.angle_alpha   90.00
_cell.angle_beta   90.00
_cell.angle_gamma   90.00
#
_symmetry.space_group_name_H-M   'P 1'
#
loop_
_entity.id
_entity.type
_entity.pdbx_description
1 polymer ?
#
loop_
_entity_poly.entity_id
_entity_poly.type
_entity_poly.pdbx_seq_one_letter_code
_entity_poly.pdbx_strand_id
1 'polypeptide(L)' 'MPTGRKVQRTADLVLYKKRNVVERYFCTLKHFRRVATRFDKVARHFLAEVMLASAPIWLRNWELAA' A
#
# COMPACT_ATOMS: atom_id res chain seq x y z
N MET A 1 25.16 -1.65 -3.25
CA MET A 1 25.45 -1.96 -1.84
C MET A 1 25.16 -3.44 -1.61
N PRO A 2 26.15 -4.29 -1.31
CA PRO A 2 25.89 -5.71 -1.08
C PRO A 2 25.18 -5.86 0.26
N THR A 3 23.90 -6.22 0.23
CA THR A 3 23.11 -6.47 1.44
C THR A 3 23.61 -7.76 2.10
N GLY A 4 24.10 -7.68 3.34
CA GLY A 4 24.69 -8.79 4.12
C GLY A 4 23.73 -9.92 4.52
N ARG A 5 22.92 -10.41 3.59
CA ARG A 5 21.98 -11.52 3.81
C ARG A 5 22.70 -12.85 3.59
N LYS A 6 22.78 -13.70 4.63
CA LYS A 6 23.45 -15.02 4.61
C LYS A 6 22.88 -16.01 3.59
N VAL A 7 21.60 -15.87 3.24
CA VAL A 7 20.94 -16.63 2.18
C VAL A 7 20.28 -15.63 1.23
N GLN A 8 20.75 -15.61 -0.01
CA GLN A 8 20.08 -14.88 -1.09
C GLN A 8 18.85 -15.69 -1.50
N ARG A 9 17.67 -15.09 -1.34
CA ARG A 9 16.44 -15.69 -1.87
C ARG A 9 16.48 -15.52 -3.38
N THR A 10 16.47 -16.62 -4.12
CA THR A 10 16.27 -16.63 -5.56
C THR A 10 14.84 -16.15 -5.82
N ALA A 11 14.67 -14.87 -6.10
CA ALA A 11 13.39 -14.28 -6.43
C ALA A 11 13.51 -13.62 -7.80
N ASP A 12 12.55 -13.88 -8.68
CA ASP A 12 12.45 -13.19 -9.96
C ASP A 12 12.39 -11.68 -9.73
N LEU A 13 13.46 -10.98 -10.09
CA LEU A 13 13.60 -9.54 -9.88
C LEU A 13 12.49 -8.75 -10.60
N VAL A 14 12.07 -9.24 -11.77
CA VAL A 14 10.98 -8.68 -12.57
C VAL A 14 9.65 -8.80 -11.83
N LEU A 15 9.38 -9.98 -11.24
CA LEU A 15 8.17 -10.20 -10.44
C LEU A 15 8.20 -9.39 -9.14
N TYR A 16 9.35 -9.37 -8.47
CA TYR A 16 9.56 -8.62 -7.23
C TYR A 16 9.36 -7.11 -7.41
N LYS A 17 9.72 -6.55 -8.59
CA LYS A 17 9.53 -5.13 -8.90
C LYS A 17 8.05 -4.72 -8.94
N LYS A 18 7.12 -5.62 -9.28
CA LYS A 18 5.67 -5.33 -9.27
C LYS A 18 5.14 -5.03 -7.87
N ARG A 19 5.79 -5.53 -6.82
CA ARG A 19 5.41 -5.29 -5.41
C ARG A 19 5.43 -3.81 -5.03
N ASN A 20 6.34 -3.03 -5.65
CA ASN A 20 6.48 -1.61 -5.38
C ASN A 20 5.20 -0.80 -5.71
N VAL A 21 4.37 -1.26 -6.65
CA VAL A 21 3.07 -0.61 -6.94
C VAL A 21 2.14 -0.75 -5.73
N VAL A 22 2.06 -1.96 -5.16
CA VAL A 22 1.27 -2.25 -3.97
C VAL A 22 1.81 -1.50 -2.75
N GLU A 23 3.13 -1.47 -2.57
CA GLU A 23 3.77 -0.73 -1.47
C GLU A 23 3.48 0.78 -1.54
N ARG A 24 3.55 1.38 -2.73
CA ARG A 24 3.20 2.80 -2.90
C ARG A 24 1.75 3.07 -2.55
N TYR A 25 0.83 2.21 -2.99
CA TYR A 25 -0.58 2.33 -2.63
C TYR A 25 -0.78 2.33 -1.11
N PHE A 26 -0.19 1.38 -0.38
CA PHE A 26 -0.30 1.33 1.08
C PHE A 26 0.44 2.48 1.78
N CYS A 27 1.53 2.98 1.19
CA CYS A 27 2.20 4.19 1.67
C CYS A 27 1.25 5.40 1.60
N THR A 28 0.56 5.58 0.46
CA THR A 28 -0.44 6.64 0.31
C THR A 28 -1.64 6.44 1.23
N LEU A 29 -2.12 5.21 1.39
CA LEU A 29 -3.21 4.86 2.29
C LEU A 29 -2.88 5.19 3.76
N LYS A 30 -1.61 5.05 4.16
CA LYS A 30 -1.15 5.39 5.51
C LYS A 30 -1.00 6.89 5.78
N HIS A 31 -1.10 7.77 4.78
CA HIS A 31 -1.22 9.21 5.04
C HIS A 31 -2.53 9.54 5.76
N PHE A 32 -3.56 8.71 5.61
CA PHE A 32 -4.79 8.84 6.37
C PHE A 32 -4.53 8.37 7.81
N ARG A 33 -4.31 9.32 8.72
CA ARG A 33 -3.94 9.05 10.12
C ARG A 33 -4.87 8.05 10.80
N ARG A 34 -6.19 8.13 10.59
CA ARG A 34 -7.17 7.18 11.17
C ARG A 34 -6.95 5.74 10.69
N VAL A 35 -6.70 5.54 9.40
CA VAL A 35 -6.38 4.23 8.82
C VAL A 35 -5.04 3.71 9.34
N ALA A 36 -4.01 4.56 9.41
CA ALA A 36 -2.67 4.16 9.83
C ALA A 36 -2.58 3.71 11.29
N THR A 37 -3.36 4.35 12.16
CA THR A 37 -3.38 4.09 13.60
C THR A 37 -4.41 3.05 14.01
N ARG A 38 -5.35 2.71 13.12
CA ARG A 38 -6.43 1.74 13.37
C ARG A 38 -7.17 2.05 14.69
N PHE A 39 -7.62 3.29 14.83
CA PHE A 39 -8.35 3.71 16.03
C PHE A 39 -9.75 3.09 16.14
N ASP A 40 -10.32 2.61 15.04
CA ASP A 40 -11.65 2.00 15.05
C ASP A 40 -11.68 0.68 15.83
N LYS A 41 -12.55 0.63 16.85
CA LYS A 41 -12.79 -0.56 17.65
C LYS A 41 -13.58 -1.64 16.90
N VAL A 42 -14.38 -1.26 15.90
CA VAL A 42 -15.22 -2.17 15.13
C VAL A 42 -14.66 -2.36 13.74
N ALA A 43 -14.49 -3.62 13.32
CA ALA A 43 -13.93 -3.96 12.02
C ALA A 43 -14.70 -3.33 10.83
N ARG A 44 -16.02 -3.18 10.94
CA ARG A 44 -16.85 -2.55 9.89
C ARG A 44 -16.52 -1.07 9.68
N HIS A 45 -16.22 -0.35 10.76
CA HIS A 45 -15.89 1.07 10.69
C HIS A 45 -14.50 1.23 10.08
N PHE A 46 -13.54 0.42 10.51
CA PHE A 46 -12.22 0.36 9.90
C PHE A 46 -12.28 0.05 8.39
N LEU A 47 -13.10 -0.93 7.99
CA LEU A 47 -13.27 -1.28 6.58
C LEU A 47 -13.88 -0.12 5.78
N ALA A 48 -14.91 0.54 6.33
CA ALA A 48 -15.52 1.70 5.69
C ALA A 48 -14.50 2.84 5.53
N GLU A 49 -13.67 3.11 6.54
CA GLU A 49 -12.62 4.12 6.44
C GLU A 49 -11.57 3.77 5.38
N VAL A 50 -11.16 2.50 5.29
CA VAL A 50 -10.25 2.03 4.24
C VAL A 50 -10.86 2.21 2.85
N MET A 51 -12.15 1.87 2.69
CA MET A 51 -12.87 2.06 1.43
C MET A 51 -12.96 3.54 1.06
N LEU A 52 -13.32 4.40 2.01
CA LEU A 52 -13.39 5.85 1.81
C LEU A 52 -12.03 6.46 1.47
N ALA A 53 -10.95 6.01 2.10
CA ALA A 53 -9.59 6.45 1.78
C ALA A 53 -9.11 5.90 0.42
N SER A 54 -9.59 4.73 0.01
CA SER A 54 -9.21 4.12 -1.26
C SER A 54 -9.81 4.82 -2.48
N ALA A 55 -11.03 5.35 -2.38
CA ALA A 55 -11.73 6.01 -3.48
C ALA A 55 -10.97 7.21 -4.11
N PRO A 56 -10.46 8.19 -3.34
CA PRO A 56 -9.69 9.30 -3.91
C PRO A 56 -8.32 8.86 -4.44
N ILE A 57 -7.68 7.85 -3.83
CA ILE A 57 -6.41 7.30 -4.33
C ILE A 57 -6.64 6.66 -5.70
N TRP A 58 -7.73 5.91 -5.84
CA TRP A 58 -8.12 5.29 -7.10
C TRP A 58 -8.41 6.35 -8.15
N LEU A 59 -9.27 7.33 -7.87
CA LEU A 59 -9.62 8.39 -8.81
C LEU A 59 -8.40 9.17 -9.31
N ARG A 60 -7.49 9.54 -8.39
CA ARG A 60 -6.23 10.20 -8.74
C ARG A 60 -5.34 9.36 -9.65
N ASN A 61 -5.36 8.03 -9.51
CA ASN A 61 -4.60 7.14 -10.38
C ASN A 61 -5.19 7.08 -11.80
N TRP A 62 -6.48 7.33 -11.98
CA TRP A 62 -7.12 7.44 -13.29
C TRP A 62 -6.79 8.75 -13.99
N GLU A 63 -6.83 9.87 -13.28
CA GLU A 63 -6.47 11.19 -13.85
C GLU A 63 -5.02 11.23 -14.35
N LEU A 64 -4.12 10.46 -13.73
CA LEU A 64 -2.72 10.36 -14.14
C LEU A 64 -2.48 9.32 -15.25
N ALA A 65 -3.49 8.51 -15.57
CA ALA A 65 -3.45 7.49 -16.63
C ALA A 65 -4.21 7.91 -17.89
N ALA A 66 -5.01 8.98 -17.82
CA ALA A 66 -5.62 9.69 -18.94
C ALA A 66 -4.65 10.72 -19.53
#